data_AF-A0A673W6H5-F1
#
_entry.id   AF-A0A673W6H5-F1
#
_cell.length_a   1.000
_cell.length_b   1.000
_cell.length_c   1.000
_cell.angle_alpha   90.00
_cell.angle_beta   90.00
_cell.angle_gamma   90.00
#
_symmetry.space_group_name_H-M   'P 1'
#
loop_
_entity.id
_entity.type
_entity.pdbx_description
1 polymer ?
#
loop_
_entity_poly.entity_id
_entity_poly.type
_entity_poly.pdbx_seq_one_letter_code
_entity_poly.pdbx_strand_id
1 'polypeptide(L)'
;MEKELKEILRKEMMKQLEEKDTQLDDMNQEVREKERLLEEKNQIMGQREKLLEEKENQLEEKDKQLKERDLQLEALRKNLQDKNSQVENFRVLLQDKDLQLEDSNHRLGEKDRLLEERDRQLKERDKQLEERDKVLEERDKVLEGKVNELKERRQEVEERENLLEEREKQLKERDKQVEDVNNENAELVGGETSDTDPTLPLRRRNSMEFNPPHMGGESSSPDSPVSPNVSELRLVLLGRTGVGRSAAGNTILGREEFGAQASPSAVTQRSKRREGDVCGRRLVLVDTPDWFCPGLSLEEMRQDVGLCVRLSAPGPHAFLLVIPVEPSKGEDRGVLERIEEMFGEGFWGHTVILFTHDDGLKEQSIEEFLQAGSQELQQLVEKSGSRYHVLNIKDRAHGTQVSELLEQVEEMVAGNRDRFYSSQTFQEAEDQVREMEGKIQRERGEMKQREEKDLREIFQMELQDSLIKIEGGIQKHEVDIRTLSERTSELERQVKEERDEEKKRELERELKRESDRREEMERKLERFREKRENERREMEERHRQEIKEMMENYEGEARVEAERNLMIVLYFFILFFTFI
;
A
#
# COMPACT_ATOMS: atom_id res chain seq x y z
N MET A 1 99.40 95.06 -52.24
CA MET A 1 98.15 94.87 -53.01
C MET A 1 97.93 93.44 -53.51
N GLU A 2 98.57 92.93 -54.57
CA GLU A 2 98.18 91.60 -55.14
C GLU A 2 98.46 90.40 -54.20
N LYS A 3 99.59 90.41 -53.45
CA LYS A 3 99.91 89.36 -52.46
C LYS A 3 98.97 89.36 -51.26
N GLU A 4 98.61 90.53 -50.74
CA GLU A 4 97.67 90.67 -49.61
C GLU A 4 96.26 90.23 -50.00
N LEU A 5 95.81 90.56 -51.21
CA LEU A 5 94.51 90.13 -51.73
C LEU A 5 94.43 88.60 -51.85
N LYS A 6 95.51 87.95 -52.33
CA LYS A 6 95.63 86.48 -52.39
C LYS A 6 95.63 85.83 -51.00
N GLU A 7 96.23 86.46 -50.00
CA GLU A 7 96.27 85.92 -48.63
C GLU A 7 94.92 86.06 -47.92
N ILE A 8 94.22 87.18 -48.10
CA ILE A 8 92.85 87.38 -47.61
C ILE A 8 91.90 86.37 -48.26
N LEU A 9 91.99 86.20 -49.59
CA LEU A 9 91.18 85.23 -50.32
C LEU A 9 91.46 83.78 -49.85
N ARG A 10 92.73 83.45 -49.54
CA ARG A 10 93.11 82.14 -49.01
C ARG A 10 92.59 81.89 -47.60
N LYS A 11 92.61 82.89 -46.72
CA LYS A 11 92.06 82.79 -45.36
C LYS A 11 90.54 82.64 -45.37
N GLU A 12 89.86 83.38 -46.24
CA GLU A 12 88.41 83.24 -46.43
C GLU A 12 88.05 81.86 -46.99
N MET A 13 88.81 81.36 -47.96
CA MET A 13 88.61 80.02 -48.53
C MET A 13 88.87 78.91 -47.49
N MET A 14 89.89 79.06 -46.62
CA MET A 14 90.14 78.12 -45.52
C MET A 14 89.00 78.12 -44.49
N LYS A 15 88.49 79.30 -44.13
CA LYS A 15 87.35 79.42 -43.22
C LYS A 15 86.09 78.77 -43.78
N GLN A 16 85.81 78.97 -45.08
CA GLN A 16 84.71 78.29 -45.76
C GLN A 16 84.91 76.77 -45.85
N LEU A 17 86.16 76.30 -45.92
CA LEU A 17 86.49 74.88 -45.89
C LEU A 17 86.21 74.29 -44.50
N GLU A 18 86.68 74.96 -43.44
CA GLU A 18 86.45 74.56 -42.05
C GLU A 18 84.96 74.55 -41.68
N GLU A 19 84.18 75.55 -42.13
CA GLU A 19 82.72 75.59 -41.96
C GLU A 19 82.02 74.44 -42.70
N LYS A 20 82.52 74.05 -43.88
CA LYS A 20 81.99 72.89 -44.60
C LYS A 20 82.38 71.56 -43.97
N ASP A 21 83.60 71.44 -43.43
CA ASP A 21 84.05 70.23 -42.73
C ASP A 21 83.24 70.02 -41.44
N THR A 22 82.96 71.08 -40.68
CA THR A 22 82.07 71.00 -39.50
C THR A 22 80.65 70.63 -39.89
N GLN A 23 80.09 71.20 -40.95
CA GLN A 23 78.77 70.78 -41.46
C GLN A 23 78.75 69.31 -41.91
N LEU A 24 79.84 68.84 -42.53
CA LEU A 24 79.98 67.44 -42.94
C LEU A 24 80.01 66.50 -41.72
N ASP A 25 80.74 66.88 -40.66
CA ASP A 25 80.81 66.11 -39.42
C ASP A 25 79.46 66.05 -38.70
N ASP A 26 78.73 67.17 -38.62
CA ASP A 26 77.39 67.22 -38.05
C ASP A 26 76.40 66.32 -38.84
N MET A 27 76.44 66.38 -40.17
CA MET A 27 75.64 65.48 -41.01
C MET A 27 76.03 64.01 -40.81
N ASN A 28 77.32 63.70 -40.73
CA ASN A 28 77.79 62.34 -40.49
C ASN A 28 77.35 61.81 -39.12
N GLN A 29 77.32 62.67 -38.10
CA GLN A 29 76.80 62.31 -36.79
C GLN A 29 75.29 62.04 -36.84
N GLU A 30 74.51 62.88 -37.52
CA GLU A 30 73.06 62.68 -37.69
C GLU A 30 72.75 61.38 -38.45
N VAL A 31 73.54 61.04 -39.48
CA VAL A 31 73.41 59.77 -40.22
C VAL A 31 73.66 58.58 -39.29
N ARG A 32 74.72 58.61 -38.47
CA ARG A 32 75.01 57.52 -37.51
C ARG A 32 73.90 57.35 -36.47
N GLU A 33 73.32 58.45 -35.99
CA GLU A 33 72.19 58.38 -35.05
C GLU A 33 70.95 57.77 -35.71
N LYS A 34 70.65 58.13 -36.97
CA LYS A 34 69.55 57.54 -37.74
C LYS A 34 69.79 56.07 -38.04
N GLU A 35 71.01 55.66 -38.37
CA GLU A 35 71.39 54.25 -38.57
C GLU A 35 71.17 53.43 -37.30
N ARG A 36 71.57 53.96 -36.13
CA ARG A 36 71.32 53.29 -34.85
C ARG A 36 69.84 53.13 -34.54
N LEU A 37 69.03 54.16 -34.76
CA LEU A 37 67.58 54.10 -34.57
C LEU A 37 66.90 53.13 -35.55
N LEU A 38 67.43 53.04 -36.77
CA LEU A 38 66.94 52.09 -37.77
C LEU A 38 67.19 50.64 -37.33
N GLU A 39 68.38 50.36 -36.79
CA GLU A 39 68.74 49.03 -36.27
C GLU A 39 67.81 48.63 -35.10
N GLU A 40 67.57 49.54 -34.16
CA GLU A 40 66.65 49.31 -33.04
C GLU A 40 65.21 49.05 -33.51
N LYS A 41 64.72 49.83 -34.48
CA LYS A 41 63.40 49.60 -35.09
C LYS A 41 63.33 48.25 -35.81
N ASN A 42 64.38 47.83 -36.52
CA ASN A 42 64.43 46.54 -37.18
C ASN A 42 64.38 45.38 -36.19
N GLN A 43 65.05 45.51 -35.03
CA GLN A 43 64.96 44.51 -33.96
C GLN A 43 63.56 44.41 -33.37
N ILE A 44 62.90 45.55 -33.11
CA ILE A 44 61.52 45.57 -32.60
C ILE A 44 60.55 44.97 -33.63
N MET A 45 60.71 45.30 -34.91
CA MET A 45 59.93 44.72 -36.00
C MET A 45 60.06 43.19 -36.04
N GLY A 46 61.29 42.66 -35.99
CA GLY A 46 61.51 41.21 -35.98
C GLY A 46 60.95 40.50 -34.75
N GLN A 47 60.94 41.15 -33.59
CA GLN A 47 60.26 40.62 -32.39
C GLN A 47 58.74 40.59 -32.56
N ARG A 48 58.15 41.63 -33.17
CA ARG A 48 56.71 41.69 -33.45
C ARG A 48 56.29 40.64 -34.47
N GLU A 49 57.08 40.42 -35.52
CA GLU A 49 56.81 39.39 -36.54
C GLU A 49 56.73 37.98 -35.92
N LYS A 50 57.69 37.64 -35.05
CA LYS A 50 57.67 36.34 -34.33
C LYS A 50 56.44 36.19 -33.44
N LEU A 51 56.08 37.23 -32.70
CA LEU A 51 54.89 37.21 -31.85
C LEU A 51 53.61 37.06 -32.68
N LEU A 52 53.57 37.67 -33.87
CA LEU A 52 52.44 37.60 -34.78
C LEU A 52 52.29 36.18 -35.34
N GLU A 53 53.39 35.54 -35.73
CA GLU A 53 53.42 34.14 -36.17
C GLU A 53 52.96 33.18 -35.06
N GLU A 54 53.41 33.37 -33.81
CA GLU A 54 52.92 32.60 -32.66
C GLU A 54 51.41 32.77 -32.45
N LYS A 55 50.89 33.99 -32.63
CA LYS A 55 49.45 34.27 -32.48
C LYS A 55 48.63 33.67 -33.61
N GLU A 56 49.12 33.70 -34.84
CA GLU A 56 48.47 33.04 -35.99
C GLU A 56 48.35 31.53 -35.78
N ASN A 57 49.43 30.89 -35.33
CA ASN A 57 49.41 29.46 -35.01
C ASN A 57 48.41 29.11 -33.88
N GLN A 58 48.33 29.93 -32.83
CA GLN A 58 47.34 29.76 -31.76
C GLN A 58 45.90 29.92 -32.27
N LEU A 59 45.68 30.80 -33.24
CA LEU A 59 44.38 31.04 -33.82
C LEU A 59 43.93 29.86 -34.68
N GLU A 60 44.84 29.32 -35.50
CA GLU A 60 44.57 28.14 -36.34
C GLU A 60 44.21 26.90 -35.50
N GLU A 61 44.89 26.71 -34.36
CA GLU A 61 44.56 25.61 -33.44
C GLU A 61 43.17 25.78 -32.81
N LYS A 62 42.82 27.00 -32.40
CA LYS A 62 41.47 27.29 -31.89
C LYS A 62 40.40 27.08 -32.97
N ASP A 63 40.68 27.44 -34.21
CA ASP A 63 39.76 27.22 -35.33
C ASP A 63 39.53 25.72 -35.60
N LYS A 64 40.56 24.89 -35.44
CA LYS A 64 40.43 23.42 -35.53
C LYS A 64 39.53 22.88 -34.40
N GLN A 65 39.75 23.33 -33.17
CA GLN A 65 38.95 22.93 -32.01
C GLN A 65 37.49 23.37 -32.14
N LEU A 66 37.23 24.57 -32.67
CA LEU A 66 35.86 25.04 -32.93
C LEU A 66 35.14 24.17 -33.96
N LYS A 67 35.80 23.82 -35.07
CA LYS A 67 35.22 22.92 -36.08
C LYS A 67 34.86 21.55 -35.51
N GLU A 68 35.70 21.00 -34.64
CA GLU A 68 35.41 19.71 -34.00
C GLU A 68 34.20 19.81 -33.05
N ARG A 69 34.09 20.89 -32.27
CA ARG A 69 32.93 21.14 -31.41
C ARG A 69 31.65 21.32 -32.23
N ASP A 70 31.71 22.00 -33.37
CA ASP A 70 30.56 22.17 -34.26
C ASP A 70 30.04 20.82 -34.78
N LEU A 71 30.94 19.92 -35.19
CA LEU A 71 30.57 18.56 -35.62
C LEU A 71 29.92 17.76 -34.47
N GLN A 72 30.45 17.87 -33.25
CA GLN A 72 29.87 17.21 -32.08
C GLN A 72 28.47 17.74 -31.75
N LEU A 73 28.28 19.07 -31.84
CA LEU A 73 26.97 19.69 -31.63
C LEU A 73 25.96 19.25 -32.69
N GLU A 74 26.38 19.11 -33.94
CA GLU A 74 25.51 18.64 -35.02
C GLU A 74 25.07 17.17 -34.81
N ALA A 75 25.99 16.30 -34.36
CA ALA A 75 25.67 14.93 -33.99
C ALA A 75 24.68 14.86 -32.82
N LEU A 76 24.87 15.68 -31.79
CA LEU A 76 23.95 15.76 -30.65
C LEU A 76 22.56 16.26 -31.06
N ARG A 77 22.49 17.28 -31.94
CA ARG A 77 21.21 17.78 -32.49
C ARG A 77 20.44 16.68 -33.22
N LYS A 78 21.13 15.86 -34.02
CA LYS A 78 20.50 14.75 -34.73
C LYS A 78 19.96 13.69 -33.76
N ASN A 79 20.73 13.33 -32.74
CA ASN A 79 20.27 12.39 -31.71
C ASN A 79 19.04 12.93 -30.96
N LEU A 80 19.06 14.22 -30.60
CA LEU A 80 17.93 14.89 -29.96
C LEU A 80 16.68 14.85 -30.85
N GLN A 81 16.82 15.08 -32.16
CA GLN A 81 15.73 15.01 -33.11
C GLN A 81 15.13 13.59 -33.22
N ASP A 82 15.97 12.56 -33.25
CA ASP A 82 15.53 11.16 -33.26
C ASP A 82 14.76 10.81 -31.97
N LYS A 83 15.27 11.27 -30.82
CA LYS A 83 14.61 11.10 -29.52
C LYS A 83 13.28 11.83 -29.45
N ASN A 84 13.20 13.05 -29.96
CA ASN A 84 11.96 13.82 -30.00
C ASN A 84 10.91 13.11 -30.87
N SER A 85 11.33 12.52 -31.99
CA SER A 85 10.46 11.71 -32.86
C SER A 85 9.94 10.45 -32.14
N GLN A 86 10.77 9.81 -31.32
CA GLN A 86 10.34 8.68 -30.48
C GLN A 86 9.30 9.09 -29.44
N VAL A 87 9.51 10.22 -28.77
CA VAL A 87 8.56 10.75 -27.78
C VAL A 87 7.20 11.03 -28.41
N GLU A 88 7.19 11.62 -29.62
CA GLU A 88 5.93 11.91 -30.31
C GLU A 88 5.17 10.63 -30.69
N ASN A 89 5.88 9.57 -31.11
CA ASN A 89 5.26 8.27 -31.36
C ASN A 89 4.64 7.67 -30.09
N PHE A 90 5.33 7.76 -28.95
CA PHE A 90 4.78 7.29 -27.68
C PHE A 90 3.55 8.12 -27.25
N ARG A 91 3.56 9.43 -27.50
CA ARG A 91 2.43 10.31 -27.21
C ARG A 91 1.17 9.90 -27.96
N VAL A 92 1.30 9.59 -29.25
CA VAL A 92 0.17 9.13 -30.08
C VAL A 92 -0.34 7.77 -29.58
N LEU A 93 0.55 6.85 -29.21
CA LEU A 93 0.16 5.55 -28.66
C LEU A 93 -0.57 5.68 -27.31
N LEU A 94 -0.12 6.58 -26.45
CA LEU A 94 -0.77 6.87 -25.17
C LEU A 94 -2.18 7.45 -25.39
N GLN A 95 -2.35 8.38 -26.33
CA GLN A 95 -3.68 8.89 -26.68
C GLN A 95 -4.64 7.80 -27.17
N ASP A 96 -4.18 6.86 -28.00
CA ASP A 96 -5.00 5.71 -28.43
C ASP A 96 -5.39 4.80 -27.25
N LYS A 97 -4.47 4.61 -26.29
CA LYS A 97 -4.75 3.84 -25.08
C LYS A 97 -5.73 4.52 -24.15
N ASP A 98 -5.63 5.83 -23.98
CA ASP A 98 -6.57 6.61 -23.18
C ASP A 98 -7.99 6.51 -23.75
N LEU A 99 -8.15 6.62 -25.08
CA LEU A 99 -9.44 6.43 -25.75
C LEU A 99 -10.00 5.01 -25.56
N GLN A 100 -9.16 3.98 -25.59
CA GLN A 100 -9.59 2.60 -25.31
C GLN A 100 -10.03 2.40 -23.86
N LEU A 101 -9.38 3.07 -22.91
CA LEU A 101 -9.74 3.05 -21.50
C LEU A 101 -11.07 3.78 -21.26
N GLU A 102 -11.30 4.92 -21.92
CA GLU A 102 -12.58 5.64 -21.86
C GLU A 102 -13.74 4.77 -22.36
N ASP A 103 -13.59 4.08 -23.50
CA ASP A 103 -14.62 3.16 -24.01
C ASP A 103 -14.89 2.00 -23.03
N SER A 104 -13.81 1.41 -22.49
CA SER A 104 -13.92 0.32 -21.52
C SER A 104 -14.64 0.75 -20.25
N ASN A 105 -14.33 1.95 -19.73
CA ASN A 105 -14.99 2.54 -18.56
C ASN A 105 -16.46 2.86 -18.85
N HIS A 106 -16.78 3.35 -20.04
CA HIS A 106 -18.17 3.58 -20.42
C HIS A 106 -18.99 2.29 -20.39
N ARG A 107 -18.45 1.21 -20.97
CA ARG A 107 -19.08 -0.13 -20.98
C ARG A 107 -19.21 -0.73 -19.58
N LEU A 108 -18.24 -0.50 -18.70
CA LEU A 108 -18.33 -0.88 -17.28
C LEU A 108 -19.47 -0.13 -16.59
N GLY A 109 -19.55 1.19 -16.76
CA GLY A 109 -20.63 2.00 -16.20
C GLY A 109 -22.03 1.59 -16.68
N GLU A 110 -22.17 1.14 -17.93
CA GLU A 110 -23.44 0.57 -18.41
C GLU A 110 -23.78 -0.76 -17.71
N LYS A 111 -22.80 -1.62 -17.47
CA LYS A 111 -23.00 -2.88 -16.73
C LYS A 111 -23.38 -2.63 -15.28
N ASP A 112 -22.76 -1.66 -14.61
CA ASP A 112 -23.08 -1.31 -13.23
C ASP A 112 -24.54 -0.86 -13.10
N ARG A 113 -25.02 -0.01 -14.02
CA ARG A 113 -26.43 0.39 -14.07
C ARG A 113 -27.38 -0.79 -14.27
N LEU A 114 -27.01 -1.77 -15.09
CA LEU A 114 -27.80 -2.98 -15.29
C LEU A 114 -27.82 -3.87 -14.05
N LEU A 115 -26.72 -3.93 -13.30
CA LEU A 115 -26.65 -4.65 -12.03
C LEU A 115 -27.52 -3.98 -10.97
N GLU A 116 -27.46 -2.65 -10.82
CA GLU A 116 -28.33 -1.90 -9.91
C GLU A 116 -29.82 -2.13 -10.21
N GLU A 117 -30.19 -2.17 -11.48
CA GLU A 117 -31.55 -2.47 -11.91
C GLU A 117 -31.97 -3.90 -11.56
N ARG A 118 -31.06 -4.88 -11.69
CA ARG A 118 -31.34 -6.27 -11.28
C ARG A 118 -31.46 -6.42 -9.77
N ASP A 119 -30.61 -5.78 -8.99
CA ASP A 119 -30.70 -5.80 -7.52
C ASP A 119 -32.02 -5.20 -7.04
N ARG A 120 -32.49 -4.13 -7.70
CA ARG A 120 -33.81 -3.55 -7.43
C ARG A 120 -34.94 -4.54 -7.70
N GLN A 121 -34.86 -5.29 -8.81
CA GLN A 121 -35.85 -6.32 -9.13
C GLN A 121 -35.81 -7.50 -8.15
N LEU A 122 -34.63 -7.91 -7.70
CA LEU A 122 -34.48 -8.97 -6.69
C LEU A 122 -35.11 -8.57 -5.35
N LYS A 123 -34.84 -7.35 -4.86
CA LYS A 123 -35.47 -6.83 -3.63
C LYS A 123 -37.00 -6.84 -3.70
N GLU A 124 -37.56 -6.48 -4.85
CA GLU A 124 -39.01 -6.53 -5.06
C GLU A 124 -39.55 -7.96 -5.02
N ARG A 125 -38.82 -8.92 -5.61
CA ARG A 125 -39.20 -10.34 -5.54
C ARG A 125 -39.12 -10.90 -4.12
N ASP A 126 -38.09 -10.55 -3.36
CA ASP A 126 -37.94 -11.00 -1.97
C ASP A 126 -39.10 -10.51 -1.11
N LYS A 127 -39.51 -9.25 -1.29
CA LYS A 127 -40.68 -8.69 -0.60
C LYS A 127 -41.97 -9.44 -0.95
N GLN A 128 -42.16 -9.81 -2.22
CA GLN A 128 -43.31 -10.63 -2.65
C GLN A 128 -43.29 -12.04 -2.05
N LEU A 129 -42.10 -12.64 -1.89
CA LEU A 129 -41.96 -13.94 -1.22
C LEU A 129 -42.33 -13.84 0.26
N GLU A 130 -41.85 -12.81 0.95
CA GLU A 130 -42.16 -12.58 2.37
C GLU A 130 -43.67 -12.37 2.62
N GLU A 131 -44.38 -11.70 1.71
CA GLU A 131 -45.84 -11.60 1.75
C GLU A 131 -46.53 -12.95 1.54
N ARG A 132 -46.01 -13.81 0.65
CA ARG A 132 -46.56 -15.15 0.43
C ARG A 132 -46.35 -16.06 1.64
N ASP A 133 -45.21 -15.96 2.32
CA ASP A 133 -44.91 -16.76 3.51
C ASP A 133 -45.87 -16.41 4.66
N LYS A 134 -46.22 -15.13 4.85
CA LYS A 134 -47.24 -14.71 5.82
C LYS A 134 -48.60 -15.33 5.53
N VAL A 135 -49.01 -15.38 4.26
CA VAL A 135 -50.27 -16.01 3.85
C VAL A 135 -50.24 -17.53 4.11
N LEU A 136 -49.09 -18.17 3.95
CA LEU A 136 -48.92 -19.58 4.26
C LEU A 136 -49.02 -19.84 5.78
N GLU A 137 -48.38 -19.04 6.61
CA GLU A 137 -48.53 -19.15 8.08
C GLU A 137 -49.98 -19.00 8.54
N GLU A 138 -50.74 -18.06 7.96
CA GLU A 138 -52.17 -17.91 8.28
C GLU A 138 -52.97 -19.16 7.89
N ARG A 139 -52.66 -19.76 6.73
CA ARG A 139 -53.31 -21.01 6.29
C ARG A 139 -52.98 -22.18 7.21
N ASP A 140 -51.74 -22.29 7.67
CA ASP A 140 -51.30 -23.35 8.57
C ASP A 140 -52.03 -23.27 9.92
N LYS A 141 -52.19 -22.06 10.49
CA LYS A 141 -53.00 -21.83 11.70
C LYS A 141 -54.45 -22.27 11.52
N VAL A 142 -55.06 -21.98 10.37
CA VAL A 142 -56.44 -22.41 10.06
C VAL A 142 -56.52 -23.94 9.94
N LEU A 143 -55.54 -24.57 9.31
CA LEU A 143 -55.47 -26.03 9.21
C LEU A 143 -55.32 -26.68 10.58
N GLU A 144 -54.46 -26.14 11.44
CA GLU A 144 -54.26 -26.62 12.80
C GLU A 144 -55.54 -26.53 13.63
N GLY A 145 -56.29 -25.43 13.51
CA GLY A 145 -57.62 -25.28 14.11
C GLY A 145 -58.61 -26.38 13.66
N LYS A 146 -58.67 -26.67 12.35
CA LYS A 146 -59.52 -27.74 11.81
C LYS A 146 -59.10 -29.13 12.28
N VAL A 147 -57.80 -29.38 12.43
CA VAL A 147 -57.27 -30.65 12.94
C VAL A 147 -57.73 -30.86 14.39
N ASN A 148 -57.70 -29.82 15.22
CA ASN A 148 -58.17 -29.88 16.59
C ASN A 148 -59.69 -30.14 16.66
N GLU A 149 -60.48 -29.45 15.85
CA GLU A 149 -61.93 -29.64 15.77
C GLU A 149 -62.30 -31.08 15.32
N LEU A 150 -61.54 -31.63 14.36
CA LEU A 150 -61.70 -33.04 13.96
C LEU A 150 -61.32 -34.02 15.07
N LYS A 151 -60.36 -33.67 15.93
CA LYS A 151 -59.93 -34.50 17.06
C LYS A 151 -61.02 -34.55 18.14
N GLU A 152 -61.62 -33.41 18.46
CA GLU A 152 -62.75 -33.32 19.40
C GLU A 152 -63.96 -34.13 18.89
N ARG A 153 -64.35 -33.94 17.63
CA ARG A 153 -65.44 -34.73 17.03
C ARG A 153 -65.16 -36.23 17.04
N ARG A 154 -63.89 -36.64 16.91
CA ARG A 154 -63.51 -38.06 16.97
C ARG A 154 -63.70 -38.62 18.39
N GLN A 155 -63.35 -37.85 19.41
CA GLN A 155 -63.62 -38.22 20.81
C GLN A 155 -65.12 -38.33 21.11
N GLU A 156 -65.94 -37.38 20.63
CA GLU A 156 -67.40 -37.47 20.80
C GLU A 156 -68.00 -38.72 20.13
N VAL A 157 -67.46 -39.12 18.97
CA VAL A 157 -67.89 -40.34 18.29
C VAL A 157 -67.50 -41.57 19.10
N GLU A 158 -66.27 -41.61 19.62
CA GLU A 158 -65.78 -42.71 20.48
C GLU A 158 -66.62 -42.85 21.77
N GLU A 159 -66.97 -41.74 22.42
CA GLU A 159 -67.87 -41.74 23.59
C GLU A 159 -69.27 -42.29 23.24
N ARG A 160 -69.81 -41.92 22.08
CA ARG A 160 -71.11 -42.44 21.61
C ARG A 160 -71.04 -43.92 21.27
N GLU A 161 -69.94 -44.40 20.68
CA GLU A 161 -69.72 -45.82 20.40
C GLU A 161 -69.68 -46.63 21.71
N ASN A 162 -68.97 -46.16 22.72
CA ASN A 162 -68.93 -46.79 24.05
C ASN A 162 -70.33 -46.85 24.70
N LEU A 163 -71.10 -45.77 24.64
CA LEU A 163 -72.48 -45.73 25.12
C LEU A 163 -73.40 -46.70 24.36
N LEU A 164 -73.21 -46.83 23.04
CA LEU A 164 -73.95 -47.79 22.22
C LEU A 164 -73.61 -49.22 22.60
N GLU A 165 -72.33 -49.56 22.78
CA GLU A 165 -71.91 -50.89 23.26
C GLU A 165 -72.53 -51.24 24.61
N GLU A 166 -72.58 -50.29 25.54
CA GLU A 166 -73.18 -50.50 26.85
C GLU A 166 -74.70 -50.71 26.75
N ARG A 167 -75.37 -49.96 25.88
CA ARG A 167 -76.80 -50.14 25.59
C ARG A 167 -77.09 -51.47 24.90
N GLU A 168 -76.20 -51.92 24.03
CA GLU A 168 -76.29 -53.21 23.36
C GLU A 168 -76.11 -54.38 24.35
N LYS A 169 -75.21 -54.24 25.33
CA LYS A 169 -75.10 -55.18 26.46
C LYS A 169 -76.39 -55.23 27.27
N GLN A 170 -76.98 -54.08 27.61
CA GLN A 170 -78.25 -54.01 28.33
C GLN A 170 -79.41 -54.65 27.54
N LEU A 171 -79.42 -54.46 26.21
CA LEU A 171 -80.40 -55.11 25.34
C LEU A 171 -80.21 -56.62 25.31
N LYS A 172 -78.97 -57.12 25.15
CA LYS A 172 -78.67 -58.56 25.22
C LYS A 172 -79.09 -59.17 26.57
N GLU A 173 -78.92 -58.44 27.67
CA GLU A 173 -79.34 -58.91 28.99
C GLU A 173 -80.86 -58.90 29.16
N ARG A 174 -81.56 -57.90 28.61
CA ARG A 174 -83.03 -57.91 28.50
C ARG A 174 -83.54 -59.04 27.62
N ASP A 175 -82.91 -59.28 26.47
CA ASP A 175 -83.29 -60.35 25.55
C ASP A 175 -83.07 -61.71 26.20
N LYS A 176 -82.01 -61.86 27.01
CA LYS A 176 -81.78 -63.04 27.84
C LYS A 176 -82.85 -63.20 28.93
N GLN A 177 -83.28 -62.11 29.59
CA GLN A 177 -84.41 -62.15 30.53
C GLN A 177 -85.74 -62.48 29.82
N VAL A 178 -85.93 -62.06 28.58
CA VAL A 178 -87.10 -62.40 27.76
C VAL A 178 -87.04 -63.85 27.27
N GLU A 179 -85.85 -64.37 26.95
CA GLU A 179 -85.61 -65.79 26.73
C GLU A 179 -85.87 -66.61 27.99
N ASP A 180 -85.40 -66.18 29.16
CA ASP A 180 -85.62 -66.85 30.45
C ASP A 180 -87.12 -66.87 30.81
N VAL A 181 -87.86 -65.78 30.55
CA VAL A 181 -89.33 -65.72 30.71
C VAL A 181 -90.08 -66.56 29.67
N ASN A 182 -89.54 -66.70 28.45
CA ASN A 182 -90.10 -67.60 27.43
C ASN A 182 -89.73 -69.08 27.69
N ASN A 183 -88.63 -69.36 28.39
CA ASN A 183 -88.18 -70.70 28.78
C ASN A 183 -88.73 -71.17 30.12
N GLU A 184 -89.39 -70.32 30.92
CA GLU A 184 -90.25 -70.77 32.04
C GLU A 184 -91.50 -71.57 31.58
N ASN A 185 -91.63 -71.84 30.27
CA ASN A 185 -92.64 -72.72 29.67
C ASN A 185 -92.11 -74.06 29.13
N ALA A 186 -90.86 -74.46 29.39
CA ALA A 186 -90.40 -75.81 29.06
C ALA A 186 -89.34 -76.35 30.04
N GLU A 187 -89.75 -77.39 30.76
CA GLU A 187 -89.08 -78.11 31.85
C GLU A 187 -87.76 -78.84 31.52
N LEU A 188 -86.87 -78.85 32.52
CA LEU A 188 -86.15 -79.97 33.16
C LEU A 188 -84.97 -80.73 32.47
N VAL A 189 -84.03 -81.09 33.37
CA VAL A 189 -82.95 -82.12 33.34
C VAL A 189 -81.64 -81.68 32.64
N GLY A 190 -80.45 -81.56 33.25
CA GLY A 190 -79.70 -82.39 34.23
C GLY A 190 -78.43 -82.90 33.51
N GLY A 191 -77.19 -83.00 34.02
CA GLY A 191 -76.50 -82.62 35.25
C GLY A 191 -74.97 -82.81 35.05
N GLU A 192 -74.19 -82.62 36.14
CA GLU A 192 -72.85 -83.22 36.43
C GLU A 192 -71.61 -82.70 35.62
N THR A 193 -70.40 -82.42 36.16
CA THR A 193 -69.66 -82.72 37.41
C THR A 193 -68.49 -81.73 37.67
N SER A 194 -68.18 -81.51 38.95
CA SER A 194 -66.85 -81.47 39.65
C SER A 194 -65.67 -80.57 39.24
N ASP A 195 -65.26 -79.78 40.24
CA ASP A 195 -63.93 -79.71 40.88
C ASP A 195 -62.77 -78.78 40.42
N THR A 196 -62.39 -77.95 41.40
CA THR A 196 -61.03 -77.55 41.87
C THR A 196 -60.20 -76.44 41.20
N ASP A 197 -60.08 -75.36 41.99
CA ASP A 197 -58.88 -74.62 42.48
C ASP A 197 -57.91 -73.87 41.52
N PRO A 198 -57.38 -72.70 41.93
CA PRO A 198 -56.82 -71.64 41.07
C PRO A 198 -55.28 -71.61 41.10
N THR A 199 -54.64 -70.85 40.20
CA THR A 199 -53.58 -69.85 40.54
C THR A 199 -52.95 -69.16 39.30
N LEU A 200 -52.92 -67.82 39.38
CA LEU A 200 -51.85 -66.84 39.05
C LEU A 200 -51.23 -66.71 37.63
N PRO A 201 -50.88 -65.45 37.30
CA PRO A 201 -49.53 -65.16 36.82
C PRO A 201 -48.77 -64.18 37.72
N LEU A 202 -47.44 -64.35 37.72
CA LEU A 202 -46.43 -63.55 38.39
C LEU A 202 -45.52 -62.85 37.36
N ARG A 203 -44.91 -61.75 37.82
CA ARG A 203 -43.70 -61.03 37.33
C ARG A 203 -43.93 -59.92 36.27
N ARG A 204 -43.22 -58.79 36.27
CA ARG A 204 -42.13 -58.24 37.11
C ARG A 204 -41.92 -56.73 36.80
N ARG A 205 -41.64 -55.96 37.85
CA ARG A 205 -40.67 -54.86 38.08
C ARG A 205 -40.32 -53.78 37.02
N ASN A 206 -40.58 -52.52 37.46
CA ASN A 206 -39.70 -51.35 37.70
C ASN A 206 -38.72 -50.82 36.63
N SER A 207 -38.64 -49.49 36.45
CA SER A 207 -37.71 -48.58 37.20
C SER A 207 -37.69 -47.09 36.71
N MET A 208 -37.30 -46.18 37.64
CA MET A 208 -36.56 -44.88 37.51
C MET A 208 -37.30 -43.65 36.90
N GLU A 209 -37.10 -42.35 37.25
CA GLU A 209 -35.98 -41.48 37.74
C GLU A 209 -36.55 -40.06 38.13
N PHE A 210 -36.14 -39.36 39.21
CA PHE A 210 -35.15 -38.24 39.40
C PHE A 210 -35.55 -36.74 39.08
N ASN A 211 -35.11 -35.80 39.96
CA ASN A 211 -35.16 -34.30 40.00
C ASN A 211 -33.78 -33.67 39.54
N PRO A 212 -33.34 -32.37 39.72
CA PRO A 212 -33.85 -30.97 39.97
C PRO A 212 -33.14 -29.89 39.04
N PRO A 213 -32.93 -28.56 39.33
CA PRO A 213 -31.70 -28.07 40.04
C PRO A 213 -31.70 -26.61 40.67
N HIS A 214 -30.61 -26.20 41.37
CA HIS A 214 -30.11 -24.80 41.47
C HIS A 214 -28.64 -24.73 42.02
N MET A 215 -27.81 -23.80 41.52
CA MET A 215 -26.42 -23.45 41.94
C MET A 215 -26.19 -21.92 41.80
N GLY A 216 -25.25 -21.35 42.58
CA GLY A 216 -24.61 -20.03 42.41
C GLY A 216 -23.26 -20.03 43.14
N GLY A 217 -22.12 -19.64 42.54
CA GLY A 217 -21.56 -18.28 42.40
C GLY A 217 -20.43 -18.07 43.45
N GLU A 218 -19.30 -17.38 43.31
CA GLU A 218 -18.62 -16.49 42.34
C GLU A 218 -17.12 -16.40 42.77
N SER A 219 -16.22 -15.86 41.92
CA SER A 219 -14.91 -15.31 42.36
C SER A 219 -14.47 -14.12 41.49
N SER A 220 -13.62 -13.25 42.05
CA SER A 220 -13.17 -11.94 41.54
C SER A 220 -11.66 -11.86 41.27
N SER A 221 -11.26 -11.03 40.29
CA SER A 221 -9.91 -10.63 39.78
C SER A 221 -9.12 -9.71 40.76
N PRO A 222 -7.92 -9.08 40.48
CA PRO A 222 -7.28 -8.67 39.19
C PRO A 222 -5.69 -8.63 39.10
N ASP A 223 -5.19 -8.02 38.01
CA ASP A 223 -3.93 -7.24 37.78
C ASP A 223 -2.73 -7.81 36.96
N SER A 224 -2.28 -7.01 35.98
CA SER A 224 -1.07 -7.11 35.09
C SER A 224 0.13 -6.31 35.67
N PRO A 225 1.43 -6.41 35.22
CA PRO A 225 1.90 -5.93 33.89
C PRO A 225 3.29 -6.44 33.32
N VAL A 226 3.61 -5.99 32.08
CA VAL A 226 4.92 -5.79 31.37
C VAL A 226 5.63 -6.95 30.63
N SER A 227 5.89 -6.70 29.33
CA SER A 227 6.50 -7.54 28.29
C SER A 227 8.04 -7.49 28.20
N PRO A 228 8.71 -8.61 27.83
CA PRO A 228 10.00 -8.62 27.15
C PRO A 228 9.87 -9.13 25.69
N ASN A 229 10.79 -8.69 24.81
CA ASN A 229 10.96 -9.10 23.40
C ASN A 229 10.35 -10.46 23.03
N VAL A 230 9.24 -10.48 22.29
CA VAL A 230 8.60 -11.73 21.89
C VAL A 230 8.67 -12.02 20.40
N SER A 231 9.09 -13.24 20.10
CA SER A 231 8.95 -13.90 18.81
C SER A 231 7.49 -13.80 18.34
N GLU A 232 7.30 -13.36 17.10
CA GLU A 232 5.97 -13.27 16.48
C GLU A 232 5.45 -14.67 16.12
N LEU A 233 4.25 -15.03 16.57
CA LEU A 233 3.55 -16.26 16.20
C LEU A 233 2.39 -15.94 15.23
N ARG A 234 2.25 -16.71 14.16
CA ARG A 234 1.27 -16.48 13.07
C ARG A 234 0.33 -17.66 12.97
N LEU A 235 -0.95 -17.43 13.20
CA LEU A 235 -1.98 -18.47 13.23
C LEU A 235 -3.05 -18.17 12.18
N VAL A 236 -3.51 -19.22 11.49
CA VAL A 236 -4.62 -19.14 10.53
C VAL A 236 -5.76 -20.00 11.07
N LEU A 237 -6.93 -19.39 11.25
CA LEU A 237 -8.14 -20.10 11.66
C LEU A 237 -8.82 -20.69 10.42
N LEU A 238 -9.16 -21.97 10.44
CA LEU A 238 -9.89 -22.68 9.37
C LEU A 238 -11.13 -23.35 9.96
N GLY A 239 -12.22 -23.46 9.20
CA GLY A 239 -13.42 -24.13 9.66
C GLY A 239 -14.66 -23.79 8.84
N ARG A 240 -15.72 -24.60 9.01
CA ARG A 240 -17.01 -24.37 8.33
C ARG A 240 -17.73 -23.14 8.89
N THR A 241 -18.73 -22.66 8.18
CA THR A 241 -19.60 -21.58 8.64
C THR A 241 -20.33 -22.01 9.91
N GLY A 242 -20.37 -21.14 10.93
CA GLY A 242 -21.11 -21.38 12.16
C GLY A 242 -20.36 -22.16 13.24
N VAL A 243 -19.16 -22.67 12.99
CA VAL A 243 -18.35 -23.43 13.99
C VAL A 243 -17.70 -22.56 15.07
N GLY A 244 -18.02 -21.27 15.13
CA GLY A 244 -17.44 -20.37 16.12
C GLY A 244 -16.00 -19.90 15.82
N ARG A 245 -15.52 -19.99 14.57
CA ARG A 245 -14.15 -19.58 14.19
C ARG A 245 -13.78 -18.15 14.63
N SER A 246 -14.59 -17.16 14.25
CA SER A 246 -14.35 -15.76 14.65
C SER A 246 -14.49 -15.54 16.17
N ALA A 247 -15.35 -16.31 16.83
CA ALA A 247 -15.51 -16.28 18.29
C ALA A 247 -14.28 -16.86 19.00
N ALA A 248 -13.74 -17.98 18.50
CA ALA A 248 -12.46 -18.53 18.95
C ALA A 248 -11.33 -17.51 18.73
N GLY A 249 -11.31 -16.83 17.58
CA GLY A 249 -10.31 -15.79 17.32
C GLY A 249 -10.38 -14.60 18.28
N ASN A 250 -11.58 -14.14 18.61
CA ASN A 250 -11.79 -13.10 19.62
C ASN A 250 -11.36 -13.57 21.03
N THR A 251 -11.61 -14.84 21.36
CA THR A 251 -11.23 -15.44 22.64
C THR A 251 -9.70 -15.54 22.75
N ILE A 252 -9.03 -16.01 21.69
CA ILE A 252 -7.56 -16.08 21.60
C ILE A 252 -6.94 -14.68 21.73
N LEU A 253 -7.51 -13.66 21.09
CA LEU A 253 -7.01 -12.28 21.18
C LEU A 253 -7.37 -11.57 22.49
N GLY A 254 -8.25 -12.16 23.31
CA GLY A 254 -8.78 -11.56 24.53
C GLY A 254 -9.67 -10.32 24.30
N ARG A 255 -10.11 -10.06 23.06
CA ARG A 255 -10.89 -8.87 22.69
C ARG A 255 -11.68 -9.09 21.40
N GLU A 256 -12.64 -8.21 21.15
CA GLU A 256 -13.56 -8.34 20.02
C GLU A 256 -13.06 -7.63 18.76
N GLU A 257 -12.57 -8.40 17.79
CA GLU A 257 -11.87 -7.89 16.60
C GLU A 257 -12.48 -8.37 15.27
N PHE A 258 -13.14 -9.54 15.32
CA PHE A 258 -13.80 -10.15 14.18
C PHE A 258 -15.34 -9.99 14.20
N GLY A 259 -15.88 -9.29 15.22
CA GLY A 259 -17.32 -9.03 15.45
C GLY A 259 -18.01 -10.07 16.35
N ALA A 260 -18.95 -9.66 17.21
CA ALA A 260 -19.69 -10.56 18.12
C ALA A 260 -20.96 -11.21 17.56
N GLN A 261 -21.08 -12.48 17.97
CA GLN A 261 -22.25 -13.30 18.31
C GLN A 261 -23.46 -13.36 17.34
N ALA A 262 -23.61 -14.57 16.79
CA ALA A 262 -24.90 -15.23 16.56
C ALA A 262 -25.92 -14.51 15.65
N SER A 263 -25.45 -13.82 14.61
CA SER A 263 -26.29 -13.57 13.44
C SER A 263 -25.98 -14.59 12.35
N PRO A 264 -26.98 -15.29 11.77
CA PRO A 264 -26.81 -16.06 10.54
C PRO A 264 -26.25 -15.23 9.37
N SER A 265 -26.32 -13.89 9.45
CA SER A 265 -25.78 -12.96 8.45
C SER A 265 -24.34 -12.51 8.72
N ALA A 266 -23.74 -12.85 9.87
CA ALA A 266 -22.38 -12.47 10.26
C ALA A 266 -21.33 -13.50 9.79
N VAL A 267 -21.45 -13.96 8.54
CA VAL A 267 -20.49 -14.89 7.93
C VAL A 267 -19.26 -14.11 7.49
N THR A 268 -18.06 -14.56 7.89
CA THR A 268 -16.81 -14.02 7.34
C THR A 268 -16.78 -14.29 5.83
N GLN A 269 -16.91 -13.25 5.03
CA GLN A 269 -16.89 -13.32 3.56
C GLN A 269 -15.48 -13.26 2.95
N ARG A 270 -14.51 -12.76 3.72
CA ARG A 270 -13.14 -12.55 3.27
C ARG A 270 -12.15 -12.64 4.43
N SER A 271 -10.95 -13.16 4.16
CA SER A 271 -9.88 -13.33 5.13
C SER A 271 -9.46 -11.99 5.77
N LYS A 272 -9.30 -11.96 7.10
CA LYS A 272 -8.97 -10.77 7.90
C LYS A 272 -7.80 -11.05 8.82
N ARG A 273 -6.81 -10.16 8.82
CA ARG A 273 -5.65 -10.20 9.73
C ARG A 273 -5.85 -9.30 10.94
N ARG A 274 -5.46 -9.80 12.11
CA ARG A 274 -5.41 -9.06 13.38
C ARG A 274 -4.13 -9.38 14.11
N GLU A 275 -3.61 -8.41 14.86
CA GLU A 275 -2.39 -8.56 15.64
C GLU A 275 -2.63 -8.15 17.08
N GLY A 276 -1.96 -8.77 18.05
CA GLY A 276 -1.94 -8.28 19.43
C GLY A 276 -1.02 -9.08 20.34
N ASP A 277 -0.70 -8.51 21.49
CA ASP A 277 0.07 -9.20 22.52
C ASP A 277 -0.85 -10.06 23.39
N VAL A 278 -0.60 -11.38 23.42
CA VAL A 278 -1.42 -12.39 24.12
C VAL A 278 -0.49 -13.32 24.90
N CYS A 279 -0.74 -13.51 26.20
CA CYS A 279 0.09 -14.34 27.08
C CYS A 279 1.60 -14.04 26.96
N GLY A 280 1.93 -12.76 26.78
CA GLY A 280 3.31 -12.29 26.62
C GLY A 280 3.92 -12.54 25.24
N ARG A 281 3.14 -12.94 24.22
CA ARG A 281 3.58 -13.23 22.84
C ARG A 281 2.95 -12.27 21.83
N ARG A 282 3.71 -11.86 20.80
CA ARG A 282 3.16 -11.10 19.68
C ARG A 282 2.45 -12.06 18.73
N LEU A 283 1.12 -12.00 18.69
CA LEU A 283 0.30 -12.89 17.88
C LEU A 283 -0.21 -12.18 16.63
N VAL A 284 -0.15 -12.85 15.48
CA VAL A 284 -0.88 -12.53 14.26
C VAL A 284 -1.91 -13.62 14.04
N LEU A 285 -3.18 -13.25 13.91
CA LEU A 285 -4.29 -14.16 13.71
C LEU A 285 -5.03 -13.81 12.43
N VAL A 286 -5.19 -14.78 11.54
CA VAL A 286 -5.92 -14.64 10.28
C VAL A 286 -7.22 -15.45 10.40
N ASP A 287 -8.36 -14.75 10.43
CA ASP A 287 -9.68 -15.38 10.28
C ASP A 287 -9.98 -15.52 8.79
N THR A 288 -10.38 -16.71 8.35
CA THR A 288 -10.70 -17.02 6.94
C THR A 288 -12.22 -17.09 6.75
N PRO A 289 -12.75 -17.11 5.52
CA PRO A 289 -14.13 -17.51 5.24
C PRO A 289 -14.25 -19.05 5.21
N ASP A 290 -15.48 -19.56 5.17
CA ASP A 290 -15.70 -20.99 4.88
C ASP A 290 -15.51 -21.24 3.38
N TRP A 291 -14.29 -21.61 3.00
CA TRP A 291 -13.92 -21.87 1.62
C TRP A 291 -14.81 -22.92 0.95
N PHE A 292 -15.42 -23.81 1.71
CA PHE A 292 -16.21 -24.93 1.17
C PHE A 292 -17.72 -24.73 1.31
N CYS A 293 -18.14 -23.52 1.69
CA CYS A 293 -19.55 -23.15 1.68
C CYS A 293 -20.10 -23.18 0.24
N PRO A 294 -21.26 -23.81 -0.01
CA PRO A 294 -21.89 -23.80 -1.34
C PRO A 294 -22.19 -22.41 -1.92
N GLY A 295 -22.21 -21.36 -1.08
CA GLY A 295 -22.43 -19.98 -1.49
C GLY A 295 -21.18 -19.25 -2.00
N LEU A 296 -19.98 -19.85 -1.92
CA LEU A 296 -18.73 -19.27 -2.39
C LEU A 296 -18.32 -19.91 -3.72
N SER A 297 -18.08 -19.10 -4.76
CA SER A 297 -17.59 -19.64 -6.03
C SER A 297 -16.14 -20.13 -5.91
N LEU A 298 -15.72 -21.05 -6.80
CA LEU A 298 -14.34 -21.52 -6.86
C LEU A 298 -13.34 -20.36 -7.09
N GLU A 299 -13.78 -19.34 -7.82
CA GLU A 299 -13.01 -18.13 -8.09
C GLU A 299 -12.78 -17.31 -6.80
N GLU A 300 -13.86 -16.99 -6.07
CA GLU A 300 -13.79 -16.26 -4.79
C GLU A 300 -13.01 -17.06 -3.74
N MET A 301 -13.13 -18.39 -3.73
CA MET A 301 -12.34 -19.26 -2.86
C MET A 301 -10.84 -19.13 -3.16
N ARG A 302 -10.42 -19.29 -4.42
CA ARG A 302 -9.02 -19.20 -4.83
C ARG A 302 -8.44 -17.82 -4.54
N GLN A 303 -9.22 -16.78 -4.80
CA GLN A 303 -8.90 -15.40 -4.46
C GLN A 303 -8.63 -15.21 -2.96
N ASP A 304 -9.53 -15.73 -2.12
CA ASP A 304 -9.41 -15.58 -0.68
C ASP A 304 -8.27 -16.42 -0.08
N VAL A 305 -8.00 -17.60 -0.63
CA VAL A 305 -6.83 -18.43 -0.27
C VAL A 305 -5.53 -17.67 -0.56
N GLY A 306 -5.41 -17.06 -1.75
CA GLY A 306 -4.29 -16.19 -2.08
C GLY A 306 -4.16 -14.98 -1.14
N LEU A 307 -5.29 -14.46 -0.64
CA LEU A 307 -5.30 -13.44 0.41
C LEU A 307 -4.79 -13.96 1.75
N CYS A 308 -5.25 -15.12 2.19
CA CYS A 308 -4.80 -15.77 3.42
C CYS A 308 -3.28 -16.03 3.41
N VAL A 309 -2.73 -16.55 2.30
CA VAL A 309 -1.29 -16.79 2.11
C VAL A 309 -0.48 -15.54 2.43
N ARG A 310 -0.91 -14.40 1.87
CA ARG A 310 -0.21 -13.13 2.04
C ARG A 310 -0.43 -12.51 3.42
N LEU A 311 -1.63 -12.62 3.99
CA LEU A 311 -1.87 -12.15 5.36
C LEU A 311 -1.08 -12.95 6.41
N SER A 312 -0.64 -14.16 6.05
CA SER A 312 0.17 -15.05 6.89
C SER A 312 1.65 -15.08 6.51
N ALA A 313 2.11 -14.27 5.55
CA ALA A 313 3.48 -14.24 5.07
C ALA A 313 4.50 -13.99 6.22
N PRO A 314 5.70 -14.60 6.17
CA PRO A 314 6.22 -15.53 5.15
C PRO A 314 5.59 -16.94 5.17
N GLY A 315 4.70 -17.20 6.14
CA GLY A 315 3.91 -18.42 6.24
C GLY A 315 3.38 -18.58 7.67
N PRO A 316 2.25 -19.27 7.87
CA PRO A 316 1.69 -19.50 9.20
C PRO A 316 2.56 -20.46 9.99
N HIS A 317 2.67 -20.23 11.29
CA HIS A 317 3.29 -21.18 12.21
C HIS A 317 2.34 -22.35 12.51
N ALA A 318 1.04 -22.07 12.61
CA ALA A 318 0.01 -23.09 12.75
C ALA A 318 -1.30 -22.74 12.05
N PHE A 319 -1.99 -23.79 11.60
CA PHE A 319 -3.40 -23.75 11.22
C PHE A 319 -4.24 -24.29 12.38
N LEU A 320 -5.24 -23.53 12.81
CA LEU A 320 -6.21 -23.95 13.82
C LEU A 320 -7.49 -24.38 13.12
N LEU A 321 -7.73 -25.69 13.05
CA LEU A 321 -8.93 -26.24 12.43
C LEU A 321 -10.06 -26.31 13.46
N VAL A 322 -11.02 -25.38 13.35
CA VAL A 322 -12.09 -25.18 14.33
C VAL A 322 -13.25 -26.14 14.09
N ILE A 323 -13.58 -26.93 15.11
CA ILE A 323 -14.66 -27.93 15.10
C ILE A 323 -15.51 -27.74 16.36
N PRO A 324 -16.85 -27.64 16.27
CA PRO A 324 -17.69 -27.53 17.45
C PRO A 324 -17.86 -28.90 18.11
N VAL A 325 -17.91 -28.96 19.45
CA VAL A 325 -18.20 -30.18 20.21
C VAL A 325 -19.71 -30.38 20.29
N GLU A 326 -20.32 -30.69 19.14
CA GLU A 326 -21.73 -31.04 19.02
C GLU A 326 -21.89 -32.34 18.23
N PRO A 327 -22.97 -33.11 18.42
CA PRO A 327 -23.24 -34.30 17.62
C PRO A 327 -23.52 -33.89 16.15
N SER A 328 -22.48 -33.83 15.33
CA SER A 328 -22.62 -33.40 13.94
C SER A 328 -23.37 -34.45 13.12
N LYS A 329 -24.36 -33.99 12.35
CA LYS A 329 -24.98 -34.79 11.28
C LYS A 329 -23.99 -34.79 10.12
N GLY A 330 -23.39 -35.95 9.88
CA GLY A 330 -22.22 -36.12 9.01
C GLY A 330 -22.29 -35.38 7.67
N GLU A 331 -21.31 -34.51 7.43
CA GLU A 331 -21.10 -33.85 6.14
C GLU A 331 -19.65 -33.35 5.94
N ASP A 332 -18.66 -33.80 6.73
CA ASP A 332 -17.31 -33.22 6.72
C ASP A 332 -16.29 -33.95 5.83
N ARG A 333 -16.65 -35.11 5.26
CA ARG A 333 -15.74 -35.98 4.50
C ARG A 333 -15.07 -35.30 3.30
N GLY A 334 -15.79 -34.44 2.58
CA GLY A 334 -15.27 -33.78 1.38
C GLY A 334 -14.51 -32.47 1.65
N VAL A 335 -14.68 -31.85 2.81
CA VAL A 335 -14.03 -30.57 3.14
C VAL A 335 -12.55 -30.78 3.46
N LEU A 336 -12.25 -31.83 4.21
CA LEU A 336 -10.90 -32.13 4.71
C LEU A 336 -9.95 -32.64 3.61
N GLU A 337 -10.45 -33.47 2.68
CA GLU A 337 -9.69 -33.92 1.50
C GLU A 337 -9.28 -32.73 0.62
N ARG A 338 -10.18 -31.76 0.43
CA ARG A 338 -9.90 -30.57 -0.39
C ARG A 338 -8.90 -29.60 0.26
N ILE A 339 -8.87 -29.48 1.59
CA ILE A 339 -7.84 -28.67 2.28
C ILE A 339 -6.45 -29.28 2.05
N GLU A 340 -6.34 -30.61 2.13
CA GLU A 340 -5.08 -31.31 1.88
C GLU A 340 -4.62 -31.18 0.43
N GLU A 341 -5.52 -31.19 -0.55
CA GLU A 341 -5.18 -30.89 -1.96
C GLU A 341 -4.64 -29.46 -2.14
N MET A 342 -5.15 -28.49 -1.36
CA MET A 342 -4.77 -27.08 -1.48
C MET A 342 -3.42 -26.76 -0.83
N PHE A 343 -3.17 -27.29 0.37
CA PHE A 343 -1.96 -27.02 1.15
C PHE A 343 -0.93 -28.18 1.07
N GLY A 344 -1.25 -29.26 0.37
CA GLY A 344 -0.39 -30.44 0.26
C GLY A 344 -0.22 -31.19 1.59
N GLU A 345 0.46 -32.33 1.52
CA GLU A 345 0.59 -33.26 2.65
C GLU A 345 1.28 -32.66 3.88
N GLY A 346 2.18 -31.69 3.69
CA GLY A 346 2.90 -31.00 4.77
C GLY A 346 2.01 -30.13 5.66
N PHE A 347 0.77 -29.84 5.23
CA PHE A 347 -0.21 -29.06 5.99
C PHE A 347 -0.45 -29.63 7.39
N TRP A 348 -0.67 -30.94 7.49
CA TRP A 348 -1.05 -31.58 8.75
C TRP A 348 0.02 -31.46 9.83
N GLY A 349 1.30 -31.35 9.44
CA GLY A 349 2.42 -31.11 10.36
C GLY A 349 2.31 -29.78 11.11
N HIS A 350 1.58 -28.81 10.56
CA HIS A 350 1.36 -27.49 11.14
C HIS A 350 -0.09 -27.27 11.62
N THR A 351 -0.89 -28.33 11.73
CA THR A 351 -2.30 -28.23 12.11
C THR A 351 -2.51 -28.66 13.57
N VAL A 352 -3.30 -27.85 14.29
CA VAL A 352 -3.89 -28.18 15.60
C VAL A 352 -5.41 -28.12 15.45
N ILE A 353 -6.11 -29.15 15.91
CA ILE A 353 -7.58 -29.17 15.91
C ILE A 353 -8.08 -28.38 17.12
N LEU A 354 -8.89 -27.36 16.88
CA LEU A 354 -9.46 -26.52 17.93
C LEU A 354 -10.93 -26.88 18.14
N PHE A 355 -11.19 -27.67 19.17
CA PHE A 355 -12.55 -28.00 19.59
C PHE A 355 -13.17 -26.82 20.33
N THR A 356 -14.33 -26.36 19.88
CA THR A 356 -15.03 -25.22 20.49
C THR A 356 -16.34 -25.65 21.11
N HIS A 357 -16.69 -25.05 22.25
CA HIS A 357 -17.98 -25.27 22.89
C HIS A 357 -18.46 -24.00 23.61
N ASP A 358 -19.76 -23.94 23.90
CA ASP A 358 -20.42 -22.76 24.43
C ASP A 358 -21.16 -23.05 25.74
N ASP A 359 -20.45 -23.46 26.80
CA ASP A 359 -21.01 -23.87 28.11
C ASP A 359 -22.08 -25.00 28.10
N GLY A 360 -22.51 -25.48 26.92
CA GLY A 360 -23.53 -26.52 26.74
C GLY A 360 -23.06 -27.96 26.95
N LEU A 361 -21.74 -28.17 27.08
CA LEU A 361 -21.17 -29.48 27.38
C LEU A 361 -21.41 -29.84 28.85
N LYS A 362 -22.43 -30.65 29.10
CA LYS A 362 -22.59 -31.36 30.36
C LYS A 362 -21.56 -32.48 30.43
N GLU A 363 -20.56 -32.35 31.30
CA GLU A 363 -19.75 -33.43 31.91
C GLU A 363 -19.16 -34.54 30.99
N GLN A 364 -19.20 -34.42 29.66
CA GLN A 364 -18.50 -35.33 28.73
C GLN A 364 -17.07 -34.85 28.53
N SER A 365 -16.12 -35.77 28.67
CA SER A 365 -14.73 -35.48 28.34
C SER A 365 -14.54 -35.40 26.83
N ILE A 366 -13.53 -34.65 26.36
CA ILE A 366 -13.22 -34.60 24.93
C ILE A 366 -12.81 -35.99 24.41
N GLU A 367 -12.20 -36.81 25.26
CA GLU A 367 -11.85 -38.20 24.94
C GLU A 367 -13.09 -39.05 24.68
N GLU A 368 -14.16 -38.87 25.46
CA GLU A 368 -15.44 -39.55 25.24
C GLU A 368 -16.09 -39.08 23.92
N PHE A 369 -16.02 -37.79 23.61
CA PHE A 369 -16.49 -37.25 22.34
C PHE A 369 -15.72 -37.85 21.14
N LEU A 370 -14.40 -37.96 21.23
CA LEU A 370 -13.58 -38.57 20.19
C LEU A 370 -13.84 -40.07 20.03
N GLN A 371 -14.09 -40.79 21.13
CA GLN A 371 -14.43 -42.21 21.11
C GLN A 371 -15.83 -42.48 20.54
N ALA A 372 -16.80 -41.63 20.89
CA ALA A 372 -18.17 -41.69 20.37
C ALA A 372 -18.32 -41.09 18.97
N GLY A 373 -17.32 -40.32 18.53
CA GLY A 373 -17.27 -39.63 17.25
C GLY A 373 -17.17 -40.58 16.05
N SER A 374 -17.31 -40.01 14.86
CA SER A 374 -17.24 -40.77 13.62
C SER A 374 -15.82 -41.21 13.29
N GLN A 375 -15.68 -42.22 12.43
CA GLN A 375 -14.37 -42.71 11.97
C GLN A 375 -13.56 -41.59 11.28
N GLU A 376 -14.25 -40.66 10.62
CA GLU A 376 -13.64 -39.50 9.96
C GLU A 376 -13.02 -38.52 10.94
N LEU A 377 -13.68 -38.24 12.07
CA LEU A 377 -13.13 -37.37 13.12
C LEU A 377 -11.87 -38.00 13.74
N GLN A 378 -11.89 -39.31 13.96
CA GLN A 378 -10.73 -40.04 14.49
C GLN A 378 -9.55 -40.00 13.50
N GLN A 379 -9.80 -40.21 12.20
CA GLN A 379 -8.77 -40.08 11.16
C GLN A 379 -8.20 -38.67 11.08
N LEU A 380 -9.03 -37.64 11.26
CA LEU A 380 -8.59 -36.25 11.26
C LEU A 380 -7.64 -35.96 12.43
N VAL A 381 -7.99 -36.42 13.63
CA VAL A 381 -7.14 -36.30 14.82
C VAL A 381 -5.82 -37.04 14.60
N GLU A 382 -5.86 -38.25 14.02
CA GLU A 382 -4.66 -39.02 13.71
C GLU A 382 -3.76 -38.31 12.69
N LYS A 383 -4.31 -37.76 11.59
CA LYS A 383 -3.57 -36.97 10.60
C LYS A 383 -2.88 -35.75 11.22
N SER A 384 -3.55 -35.07 12.14
CA SER A 384 -2.97 -33.98 12.94
C SER A 384 -2.01 -34.46 14.03
N GLY A 385 -1.54 -35.72 13.99
CA GLY A 385 -0.62 -36.28 14.98
C GLY A 385 -1.16 -36.24 16.41
N SER A 386 -2.48 -36.42 16.56
CA SER A 386 -3.21 -36.32 17.83
C SER A 386 -3.11 -34.95 18.53
N ARG A 387 -2.89 -33.86 17.77
CA ARG A 387 -2.86 -32.50 18.29
C ARG A 387 -4.25 -31.87 18.26
N TYR A 388 -4.87 -31.77 19.42
CA TYR A 388 -6.11 -31.02 19.59
C TYR A 388 -6.10 -30.20 20.89
N HIS A 389 -6.93 -29.17 20.94
CA HIS A 389 -7.13 -28.30 22.09
C HIS A 389 -8.61 -27.95 22.23
N VAL A 390 -9.11 -27.83 23.46
CA VAL A 390 -10.52 -27.49 23.74
C VAL A 390 -10.60 -26.05 24.21
N LEU A 391 -11.40 -25.24 23.54
CA LEU A 391 -11.56 -23.81 23.80
C LEU A 391 -13.02 -23.47 24.10
N ASN A 392 -13.25 -22.84 25.26
CA ASN A 392 -14.56 -22.28 25.58
C ASN A 392 -14.66 -20.87 25.00
N ILE A 393 -15.48 -20.71 23.95
CA ILE A 393 -15.61 -19.44 23.22
C ILE A 393 -16.44 -18.38 23.96
N LYS A 394 -17.12 -18.75 25.06
CA LYS A 394 -17.81 -17.80 25.96
C LYS A 394 -16.90 -17.32 27.08
N ASP A 395 -15.90 -18.11 27.42
CA ASP A 395 -14.98 -17.81 28.50
C ASP A 395 -13.78 -16.99 28.03
N ARG A 396 -13.96 -15.67 28.08
CA ARG A 396 -12.91 -14.68 27.77
C ARG A 396 -12.00 -14.36 28.96
N ALA A 397 -12.31 -14.84 30.15
CA ALA A 397 -11.64 -14.45 31.39
C ALA A 397 -10.48 -15.40 31.74
N HIS A 398 -10.57 -16.66 31.32
CA HIS A 398 -9.57 -17.67 31.64
C HIS A 398 -8.44 -17.71 30.60
N GLY A 399 -7.39 -16.90 30.81
CA GLY A 399 -6.19 -16.86 29.96
C GLY A 399 -5.34 -18.15 29.98
N THR A 400 -5.64 -19.11 30.85
CA THR A 400 -4.94 -20.41 30.93
C THR A 400 -5.16 -21.26 29.70
N GLN A 401 -6.41 -21.38 29.20
CA GLN A 401 -6.71 -22.15 27.98
C GLN A 401 -5.94 -21.62 26.77
N VAL A 402 -5.86 -20.28 26.63
CA VAL A 402 -5.14 -19.64 25.52
C VAL A 402 -3.63 -19.82 25.70
N SER A 403 -3.10 -19.75 26.92
CA SER A 403 -1.67 -20.03 27.16
C SER A 403 -1.32 -21.47 26.78
N GLU A 404 -2.13 -22.44 27.20
CA GLU A 404 -1.95 -23.87 26.89
C GLU A 404 -2.02 -24.15 25.38
N LEU A 405 -2.98 -23.54 24.67
CA LEU A 405 -3.06 -23.60 23.21
C LEU A 405 -1.77 -23.08 22.56
N LEU A 406 -1.28 -21.92 23.00
CA LEU A 406 -0.08 -21.30 22.44
C LEU A 406 1.18 -22.11 22.76
N GLU A 407 1.30 -22.69 23.96
CA GLU A 407 2.38 -23.61 24.33
C GLU A 407 2.36 -24.87 23.46
N GLN A 408 1.19 -25.45 23.20
CA GLN A 408 1.04 -26.60 22.31
C GLN A 408 1.43 -26.27 20.85
N VAL A 409 1.10 -25.06 20.39
CA VAL A 409 1.55 -24.58 19.07
C VAL A 409 3.06 -24.41 19.04
N GLU A 410 3.66 -23.82 20.08
CA GLU A 410 5.12 -23.65 20.18
C GLU A 410 5.85 -25.00 20.19
N GLU A 411 5.33 -26.00 20.91
CA GLU A 411 5.87 -27.36 20.90
C GLU A 411 5.80 -27.99 19.50
N MET A 412 4.68 -27.82 18.80
CA MET A 412 4.53 -28.27 17.41
C MET A 412 5.54 -27.58 16.48
N VAL A 413 5.72 -26.26 16.62
CA VAL A 413 6.66 -25.48 15.80
C VAL A 413 8.11 -25.90 16.08
N ALA A 414 8.47 -26.15 17.34
CA ALA A 414 9.78 -26.68 17.73
C ALA A 414 10.02 -28.08 17.12
N GLY A 415 9.00 -28.95 17.12
CA GLY A 415 9.03 -30.24 16.43
C GLY A 415 9.27 -30.12 14.92
N ASN A 416 8.80 -29.02 14.31
CA ASN A 416 9.02 -28.67 12.91
C ASN A 416 10.31 -27.86 12.66
N ARG A 417 11.29 -27.92 13.58
CA ARG A 417 12.60 -27.23 13.49
C ARG A 417 12.48 -25.70 13.48
N ASP A 418 11.55 -25.15 14.23
CA ASP A 418 11.27 -23.72 14.33
C ASP A 418 10.94 -23.05 12.99
N ARG A 419 10.42 -23.83 12.04
CA ARG A 419 9.98 -23.33 10.73
C ARG A 419 8.48 -23.05 10.74
N PHE A 420 8.09 -21.98 10.07
CA PHE A 420 6.71 -21.79 9.65
C PHE A 420 6.40 -22.69 8.44
N TYR A 421 5.12 -22.96 8.22
CA TYR A 421 4.65 -23.72 7.09
C TYR A 421 4.99 -23.00 5.78
N SER A 422 5.57 -23.75 4.84
CA SER A 422 5.99 -23.26 3.53
C SER A 422 5.80 -24.36 2.48
N SER A 423 4.84 -24.20 1.58
CA SER A 423 4.71 -25.01 0.36
C SER A 423 5.27 -24.30 -0.87
N GLN A 424 5.40 -25.02 -1.98
CA GLN A 424 5.78 -24.44 -3.27
C GLN A 424 4.81 -23.31 -3.69
N THR A 425 3.50 -23.50 -3.51
CA THR A 425 2.47 -22.49 -3.80
C THR A 425 2.59 -21.25 -2.91
N PHE A 426 3.00 -21.40 -1.65
CA PHE A 426 3.31 -20.27 -0.76
C PHE A 426 4.57 -19.51 -1.20
N GLN A 427 5.62 -20.23 -1.61
CA GLN A 427 6.88 -19.62 -2.06
C GLN A 427 6.73 -18.86 -3.38
N GLU A 428 6.06 -19.46 -4.36
CA GLU A 428 5.78 -18.81 -5.65
C GLU A 428 4.93 -17.53 -5.45
N ALA A 429 4.01 -17.56 -4.48
CA ALA A 429 3.23 -16.40 -4.11
C ALA A 429 4.05 -15.30 -3.42
N GLU A 430 4.90 -15.68 -2.49
CA GLU A 430 5.80 -14.74 -1.81
C GLU A 430 6.78 -14.08 -2.79
N ASP A 431 7.37 -14.86 -3.70
CA ASP A 431 8.36 -14.36 -4.66
C ASP A 431 7.76 -13.37 -5.67
N GLN A 432 6.56 -13.64 -6.18
CA GLN A 432 5.86 -12.71 -7.08
C GLN A 432 5.44 -11.42 -6.39
N VAL A 433 5.00 -11.52 -5.12
CA VAL A 433 4.72 -10.35 -4.28
C VAL A 433 5.97 -9.50 -4.12
N ARG A 434 7.10 -10.13 -3.77
CA ARG A 434 8.39 -9.46 -3.60
C ARG A 434 8.88 -8.80 -4.91
N GLU A 435 8.67 -9.45 -6.06
CA GLU A 435 9.03 -8.89 -7.36
C GLU A 435 8.18 -7.66 -7.72
N MET A 436 6.86 -7.73 -7.51
CA MET A 436 5.95 -6.61 -7.76
C MET A 436 6.23 -5.43 -6.84
N GLU A 437 6.44 -5.67 -5.54
CA GLU A 437 6.86 -4.63 -4.59
C GLU A 437 8.18 -3.97 -5.06
N GLY A 438 9.14 -4.77 -5.52
CA GLY A 438 10.39 -4.28 -6.07
C GLY A 438 10.25 -3.49 -7.38
N LYS A 439 9.22 -3.74 -8.20
CA LYS A 439 8.90 -2.95 -9.41
C LYS A 439 8.28 -1.61 -9.03
N ILE A 440 7.26 -1.62 -8.17
CA ILE A 440 6.57 -0.42 -7.69
C ILE A 440 7.55 0.53 -6.99
N GLN A 441 8.42 0.00 -6.12
CA GLN A 441 9.44 0.80 -5.44
C GLN A 441 10.45 1.42 -6.42
N ARG A 442 10.85 0.69 -7.47
CA ARG A 442 11.77 1.21 -8.50
C ARG A 442 11.13 2.31 -9.34
N GLU A 443 9.97 2.06 -9.93
CA GLU A 443 9.26 3.05 -10.77
C GLU A 443 8.99 4.33 -9.99
N ARG A 444 8.63 4.21 -8.71
CA ARG A 444 8.42 5.35 -7.83
C ARG A 444 9.73 6.08 -7.50
N GLY A 445 10.81 5.35 -7.22
CA GLY A 445 12.13 5.94 -7.01
C GLY A 445 12.58 6.74 -8.24
N GLU A 446 12.32 6.20 -9.44
CA GLU A 446 12.60 6.87 -10.70
C GLU A 446 11.70 8.10 -10.92
N MET A 447 10.41 8.02 -10.60
CA MET A 447 9.47 9.14 -10.68
C MET A 447 9.89 10.27 -9.73
N LYS A 448 10.19 9.96 -8.46
CA LYS A 448 10.70 10.92 -7.48
C LYS A 448 11.97 11.61 -7.97
N GLN A 449 12.92 10.86 -8.53
CA GLN A 449 14.15 11.42 -9.08
C GLN A 449 13.89 12.32 -10.30
N ARG A 450 12.95 11.96 -11.18
CA ARG A 450 12.58 12.78 -12.33
C ARG A 450 11.95 14.10 -11.89
N GLU A 451 10.97 14.05 -11.00
CA GLU A 451 10.31 15.27 -10.52
C GLU A 451 11.27 16.18 -9.75
N GLU A 452 12.16 15.63 -8.93
CA GLU A 452 13.21 16.40 -8.27
C GLU A 452 14.14 17.08 -9.30
N LYS A 453 14.50 16.36 -10.37
CA LYS A 453 15.35 16.90 -11.42
C LYS A 453 14.65 18.00 -12.21
N ASP A 454 13.41 17.78 -12.64
CA ASP A 454 12.63 18.72 -13.42
C ASP A 454 12.39 20.02 -12.62
N LEU A 455 12.08 19.89 -11.32
CA LEU A 455 11.91 21.04 -10.44
C LEU A 455 13.22 21.81 -10.23
N ARG A 456 14.35 21.11 -10.08
CA ARG A 456 15.68 21.75 -10.04
C ARG A 456 16.00 22.51 -11.32
N GLU A 457 15.64 21.97 -12.49
CA GLU A 457 15.85 22.65 -13.78
C GLU A 457 14.99 23.92 -13.89
N ILE A 458 13.71 23.87 -13.48
CA ILE A 458 12.82 25.04 -13.42
C ILE A 458 13.41 26.12 -12.51
N PHE A 459 13.81 25.74 -11.30
CA PHE A 459 14.43 26.66 -10.33
C PHE A 459 15.75 27.25 -10.81
N GLN A 460 16.55 26.50 -11.57
CA GLN A 460 17.76 27.06 -12.20
C GLN A 460 17.40 28.10 -13.27
N MET A 461 16.37 27.84 -14.10
CA MET A 461 15.92 28.79 -15.12
C MET A 461 15.37 30.08 -14.51
N GLU A 462 14.55 29.98 -13.46
CA GLU A 462 14.02 31.15 -12.74
C GLU A 462 15.14 31.99 -12.10
N LEU A 463 16.11 31.33 -11.47
CA LEU A 463 17.28 31.98 -10.92
C LEU A 463 18.06 32.72 -12.01
N GLN A 464 18.30 32.06 -13.15
CA GLN A 464 19.05 32.64 -14.26
C GLN A 464 18.33 33.85 -14.87
N ASP A 465 17.02 33.78 -15.08
CA ASP A 465 16.24 34.88 -15.67
C ASP A 465 16.23 36.11 -14.75
N SER A 466 16.06 35.92 -13.43
CA SER A 466 16.13 37.04 -12.48
C SER A 466 17.53 37.67 -12.44
N LEU A 467 18.58 36.85 -12.43
CA LEU A 467 19.97 37.32 -12.42
C LEU A 467 20.30 38.12 -13.68
N ILE A 468 19.88 37.67 -14.87
CA ILE A 468 20.10 38.39 -16.14
C ILE A 468 19.49 39.80 -16.09
N LYS A 469 18.29 39.95 -15.53
CA LYS A 469 17.63 41.26 -15.39
C LYS A 469 18.44 42.23 -14.51
N ILE A 470 19.01 41.72 -13.41
CA ILE A 470 19.84 42.54 -12.50
C ILE A 470 21.20 42.83 -13.15
N GLU A 471 21.82 41.85 -13.80
CA GLU A 471 23.11 41.96 -14.49
C GLU A 471 23.04 43.04 -15.60
N GLY A 472 21.93 43.12 -16.34
CA GLY A 472 21.73 44.18 -17.34
C GLY A 472 21.71 45.59 -16.73
N GLY A 473 21.17 45.73 -15.51
CA GLY A 473 21.24 46.98 -14.75
C GLY A 473 22.66 47.32 -14.30
N ILE A 474 23.42 46.32 -13.83
CA ILE A 474 24.83 46.44 -13.42
C ILE A 474 25.69 46.90 -14.60
N GLN A 475 25.59 46.23 -15.75
CA GLN A 475 26.36 46.57 -16.95
C GLN A 475 26.12 48.01 -17.41
N LYS A 476 24.87 48.47 -17.35
CA LYS A 476 24.53 49.86 -17.69
C LYS A 476 25.25 50.87 -16.78
N HIS A 477 25.21 50.66 -15.46
CA HIS A 477 25.88 51.55 -14.51
C HIS A 477 27.40 51.45 -14.63
N GLU A 478 27.97 50.28 -14.95
CA GLU A 478 29.41 50.12 -15.19
C GLU A 478 29.90 50.89 -16.42
N VAL A 479 29.12 50.91 -17.49
CA VAL A 479 29.41 51.74 -18.67
C VAL A 479 29.36 53.21 -18.30
N ASP A 480 28.30 53.66 -17.62
CA ASP A 480 28.15 55.05 -17.19
C ASP A 480 29.32 55.49 -16.28
N ILE A 481 29.71 54.65 -15.31
CA ILE A 481 30.87 54.92 -14.42
C ILE A 481 32.16 55.02 -15.21
N ARG A 482 32.37 54.15 -16.21
CA ARG A 482 33.57 54.22 -17.08
C ARG A 482 33.64 55.55 -17.82
N THR A 483 32.53 55.96 -18.44
CA THR A 483 32.44 57.26 -19.15
C THR A 483 32.68 58.43 -18.20
N LEU A 484 32.10 58.41 -17.00
CA LEU A 484 32.33 59.43 -15.97
C LEU A 484 33.79 59.44 -15.49
N SER A 485 34.41 58.27 -15.33
CA SER A 485 35.82 58.16 -14.92
C SER A 485 36.76 58.76 -15.97
N GLU A 486 36.53 58.49 -17.26
CA GLU A 486 37.31 59.08 -18.36
C GLU A 486 37.16 60.61 -18.38
N ARG A 487 35.93 61.12 -18.25
CA ARG A 487 35.66 62.57 -18.18
C ARG A 487 36.31 63.22 -16.96
N THR A 488 36.25 62.57 -15.79
CA THR A 488 36.90 63.04 -14.56
C THR A 488 38.41 63.13 -14.75
N SER A 489 39.03 62.12 -15.36
CA SER A 489 40.48 62.06 -15.60
C SER A 489 40.95 63.15 -16.57
N GLU A 490 40.16 63.44 -17.61
CA GLU A 490 40.44 64.52 -18.56
C GLU A 490 40.30 65.91 -17.89
N LEU A 491 39.26 66.12 -17.07
CA LEU A 491 39.10 67.36 -16.31
C LEU A 491 40.25 67.58 -15.30
N GLU A 492 40.72 66.53 -14.62
CA GLU A 492 41.90 66.60 -13.73
C GLU A 492 43.15 67.05 -14.49
N ARG A 493 43.36 66.52 -15.69
CA ARG A 493 44.48 66.91 -16.56
C ARG A 493 44.38 68.38 -16.96
N GLN A 494 43.19 68.84 -17.39
CA GLN A 494 42.95 70.23 -17.77
C GLN A 494 43.16 71.20 -16.60
N VAL A 495 42.66 70.88 -15.40
CA VAL A 495 42.89 71.68 -14.18
C VAL A 495 44.38 71.80 -13.86
N LYS A 496 45.17 70.74 -14.07
CA LYS A 496 46.60 70.71 -13.78
C LYS A 496 47.43 71.54 -14.77
N GLU A 497 47.00 71.61 -16.03
CA GLU A 497 47.70 72.31 -17.10
C GLU A 497 47.30 73.79 -17.25
N GLU A 498 46.10 74.17 -16.77
CA GLU A 498 45.56 75.54 -16.90
C GLU A 498 46.34 76.55 -16.05
N ARG A 499 46.67 77.70 -16.67
CA ARG A 499 47.47 78.78 -16.06
C ARG A 499 46.63 79.97 -15.62
N ASP A 500 45.42 80.10 -16.17
CA ASP A 500 44.48 81.14 -15.78
C ASP A 500 43.71 80.73 -14.50
N GLU A 501 43.86 81.51 -13.43
CA GLU A 501 43.27 81.21 -12.11
C GLU A 501 41.73 81.25 -12.10
N GLU A 502 41.10 82.04 -12.98
CA GLU A 502 39.65 82.11 -13.05
C GLU A 502 39.07 80.88 -13.76
N LYS A 503 39.67 80.49 -14.90
CA LYS A 503 39.32 79.27 -15.64
C LYS A 503 39.62 78.00 -14.85
N LYS A 504 40.76 77.96 -14.15
CA LYS A 504 41.10 76.83 -13.28
C LYS A 504 40.06 76.60 -12.19
N ARG A 505 39.58 77.67 -11.54
CA ARG A 505 38.48 77.57 -10.55
C ARG A 505 37.17 77.11 -11.19
N GLU A 506 36.91 77.43 -12.45
CA GLU A 506 35.73 76.93 -13.16
C GLU A 506 35.82 75.43 -13.45
N LEU A 507 36.97 74.98 -13.98
CA LEU A 507 37.27 73.56 -14.22
C LEU A 507 37.27 72.74 -12.92
N GLU A 508 37.78 73.28 -11.81
CA GLU A 508 37.73 72.62 -10.49
C GLU A 508 36.28 72.41 -10.00
N ARG A 509 35.36 73.36 -10.28
CA ARG A 509 33.94 73.19 -9.96
C ARG A 509 33.27 72.13 -10.84
N GLU A 510 33.62 72.07 -12.12
CA GLU A 510 33.12 71.04 -13.04
C GLU A 510 33.65 69.65 -12.67
N LEU A 511 34.95 69.54 -12.38
CA LEU A 511 35.59 68.31 -11.90
C LEU A 511 34.91 67.80 -10.62
N LYS A 512 34.62 68.68 -9.66
CA LYS A 512 33.92 68.30 -8.44
C LYS A 512 32.52 67.75 -8.73
N ARG A 513 31.75 68.37 -9.63
CA ARG A 513 30.41 67.88 -10.00
C ARG A 513 30.45 66.53 -10.68
N GLU A 514 31.42 66.29 -11.56
CA GLU A 514 31.61 64.99 -12.22
C GLU A 514 32.10 63.92 -11.25
N SER A 515 33.01 64.27 -10.34
CA SER A 515 33.44 63.39 -9.25
C SER A 515 32.26 62.98 -8.35
N ASP A 516 31.42 63.93 -7.93
CA ASP A 516 30.24 63.65 -7.09
C ASP A 516 29.23 62.73 -7.82
N ARG A 517 29.01 62.96 -9.13
CA ARG A 517 28.15 62.11 -9.99
C ARG A 517 28.69 60.69 -10.12
N ARG A 518 30.00 60.55 -10.31
CA ARG A 518 30.67 59.25 -10.37
C ARG A 518 30.51 58.49 -9.06
N GLU A 519 30.78 59.13 -7.92
CA GLU A 519 30.58 58.49 -6.61
C GLU A 519 29.11 58.08 -6.38
N GLU A 520 28.14 58.88 -6.81
CA GLU A 520 26.73 58.52 -6.72
C GLU A 520 26.41 57.27 -7.56
N MET A 521 26.95 57.19 -8.78
CA MET A 521 26.77 56.02 -9.66
C MET A 521 27.48 54.78 -9.10
N GLU A 522 28.68 54.91 -8.53
CA GLU A 522 29.38 53.82 -7.84
C GLU A 522 28.57 53.30 -6.63
N ARG A 523 27.98 54.19 -5.82
CA ARG A 523 27.05 53.79 -4.74
C ARG A 523 25.81 53.06 -5.26
N LYS A 524 25.26 53.47 -6.41
CA LYS A 524 24.13 52.78 -7.04
C LYS A 524 24.53 51.40 -7.52
N LEU A 525 25.68 51.26 -8.18
CA LEU A 525 26.22 49.98 -8.63
C LEU A 525 26.41 49.00 -7.47
N GLU A 526 26.94 49.45 -6.33
CA GLU A 526 27.09 48.63 -5.13
C GLU A 526 25.74 48.08 -4.63
N ARG A 527 24.70 48.93 -4.60
CA ARG A 527 23.33 48.49 -4.24
C ARG A 527 22.77 47.46 -5.21
N PHE A 528 23.05 47.58 -6.52
CA PHE A 528 22.63 46.59 -7.50
C PHE A 528 23.38 45.25 -7.33
N ARG A 529 24.67 45.28 -6.99
CA ARG A 529 25.46 44.08 -6.68
C ARG A 529 24.96 43.38 -5.43
N GLU A 530 24.69 44.14 -4.36
CA GLU A 530 24.08 43.62 -3.13
C GLU A 530 22.69 43.04 -3.39
N LYS A 531 21.86 43.73 -4.19
CA LYS A 531 20.55 43.21 -4.61
C LYS A 531 20.67 41.87 -5.36
N ARG A 532 21.66 41.74 -6.27
CA ARG A 532 21.92 40.48 -6.99
C ARG A 532 22.25 39.34 -6.03
N GLU A 533 23.10 39.59 -5.04
CA GLU A 533 23.47 38.57 -4.05
C GLU A 533 22.29 38.17 -3.15
N ASN A 534 21.50 39.14 -2.69
CA ASN A 534 20.35 38.88 -1.84
C ASN A 534 19.26 38.11 -2.60
N GLU A 535 18.93 38.53 -3.83
CA GLU A 535 17.96 37.83 -4.68
C GLU A 535 18.37 36.37 -4.91
N ARG A 536 19.66 36.13 -5.18
CA ARG A 536 20.21 34.78 -5.36
C ARG A 536 20.04 33.94 -4.11
N ARG A 537 20.42 34.47 -2.94
CA ARG A 537 20.32 33.76 -1.66
C ARG A 537 18.86 33.44 -1.32
N GLU A 538 17.96 34.42 -1.46
CA GLU A 538 16.53 34.24 -1.16
C GLU A 538 15.86 33.21 -2.08
N MET A 539 16.19 33.19 -3.37
CA MET A 539 15.67 32.14 -4.27
C MET A 539 16.29 30.78 -3.97
N GLU A 540 17.61 30.68 -3.78
CA GLU A 540 18.26 29.41 -3.44
C GLU A 540 17.71 28.81 -2.13
N GLU A 541 17.38 29.66 -1.14
CA GLU A 541 16.76 29.23 0.11
C GLU A 541 15.31 28.78 -0.08
N ARG A 542 14.50 29.53 -0.83
CA ARG A 542 13.12 29.12 -1.18
C ARG A 542 13.10 27.81 -1.95
N HIS A 543 13.87 27.67 -3.02
CA HIS A 543 13.97 26.44 -3.81
C HIS A 543 14.41 25.24 -2.96
N ARG A 544 15.32 25.46 -2.00
CA ARG A 544 15.75 24.41 -1.07
C ARG A 544 14.62 23.97 -0.14
N GLN A 545 13.82 24.91 0.37
CA GLN A 545 12.67 24.61 1.22
C GLN A 545 11.59 23.86 0.43
N GLU A 546 11.26 24.30 -0.78
CA GLU A 546 10.24 23.65 -1.61
C GLU A 546 10.63 22.21 -2.00
N ILE A 547 11.90 21.96 -2.37
CA ILE A 547 12.39 20.59 -2.61
C ILE A 547 12.27 19.74 -1.33
N LYS A 548 12.56 20.32 -0.17
CA LYS A 548 12.50 19.61 1.11
C LYS A 548 11.05 19.25 1.46
N GLU A 549 10.11 20.18 1.34
CA GLU A 549 8.68 19.95 1.57
C GLU A 549 8.12 18.90 0.61
N MET A 550 8.49 18.96 -0.67
CA MET A 550 8.12 17.94 -1.64
C MET A 550 8.64 16.56 -1.23
N MET A 551 9.91 16.43 -0.80
CA MET A 551 10.44 15.16 -0.31
C MET A 551 9.73 14.64 0.94
N GLU A 552 9.38 15.51 1.89
CA GLU A 552 8.62 15.15 3.10
C GLU A 552 7.20 14.68 2.75
N ASN A 553 6.53 15.32 1.78
CA ASN A 553 5.23 14.89 1.28
C ASN A 553 5.33 13.50 0.63
N TYR A 554 6.35 13.25 -0.19
CA TYR A 554 6.58 11.92 -0.77
C TYR A 554 6.81 10.84 0.30
N GLU A 555 7.50 11.16 1.39
CA GLU A 555 7.70 10.22 2.50
C GLU A 555 6.40 9.97 3.28
N GLY A 556 5.57 11.00 3.46
CA GLY A 556 4.24 10.89 4.07
C GLY A 556 3.30 10.04 3.22
N GLU A 557 3.18 10.36 1.94
CA GLU A 557 2.42 9.58 0.96
C GLU A 557 2.98 8.16 0.84
N ALA A 558 4.30 7.96 0.96
CA ALA A 558 4.88 6.63 0.91
C ALA A 558 4.41 5.72 2.02
N ARG A 559 4.16 6.24 3.22
CA ARG A 559 3.62 5.45 4.33
C ARG A 559 2.18 5.03 4.06
N VAL A 560 1.33 5.97 3.64
CA VAL A 560 -0.09 5.70 3.35
C VAL A 560 -0.25 4.80 2.11
N GLU A 561 0.56 5.03 1.08
CA GLU A 561 0.54 4.23 -0.14
C GLU A 561 1.18 2.86 0.08
N ALA A 562 2.13 2.68 1.01
CA ALA A 562 2.61 1.34 1.36
C ALA A 562 1.46 0.48 1.92
N GLU A 563 0.58 1.07 2.72
CA GLU A 563 -0.64 0.41 3.22
C GLU A 563 -1.63 0.09 2.08
N ARG A 564 -1.74 0.96 1.05
CA ARG A 564 -2.55 0.71 -0.16
C ARG A 564 -1.92 -0.26 -1.16
N ASN A 565 -0.61 -0.22 -1.36
CA ASN A 565 0.13 -1.13 -2.22
C ASN A 565 0.10 -2.53 -1.64
N LEU A 566 0.13 -2.67 -0.30
CA LEU A 566 -0.23 -3.92 0.36
C LEU A 566 -1.60 -4.40 -0.15
N MET A 567 -2.62 -3.54 -0.17
CA MET A 567 -3.97 -3.80 -0.69
C MET A 567 -4.07 -4.05 -2.21
N ILE A 568 -3.19 -3.49 -3.04
CA ILE A 568 -3.19 -3.69 -4.51
C ILE A 568 -2.46 -4.98 -4.87
N VAL A 569 -1.32 -5.24 -4.25
CA VAL A 569 -0.70 -6.56 -4.23
C VAL A 569 -1.71 -7.57 -3.67
N LEU A 570 -2.56 -7.15 -2.71
CA LEU A 570 -3.62 -8.02 -2.22
C LEU A 570 -4.60 -8.44 -3.34
N TYR A 571 -4.88 -7.54 -4.26
CA TYR A 571 -5.89 -7.61 -5.32
C TYR A 571 -5.39 -8.27 -6.61
N PHE A 572 -4.13 -8.07 -7.01
CA PHE A 572 -3.57 -8.73 -8.19
C PHE A 572 -3.32 -10.22 -7.97
N PHE A 573 -2.97 -10.61 -6.74
CA PHE A 573 -2.81 -12.01 -6.39
C PHE A 573 -4.14 -12.77 -6.36
N ILE A 574 -5.21 -12.08 -5.99
CA ILE A 574 -6.61 -12.51 -6.15
C ILE A 574 -6.85 -12.86 -7.62
N LEU A 575 -6.56 -11.95 -8.56
CA LEU A 575 -6.71 -12.21 -10.00
C LEU A 575 -5.81 -13.32 -10.56
N PHE A 576 -4.61 -13.54 -10.04
CA PHE A 576 -3.70 -14.57 -10.56
C PHE A 576 -4.19 -15.99 -10.25
N PHE A 577 -4.67 -16.23 -9.03
CA PHE A 577 -5.27 -17.50 -8.63
C PHE A 577 -6.67 -17.73 -9.22
N THR A 578 -7.24 -16.72 -9.87
CA THR A 578 -8.50 -16.81 -10.61
C THR A 578 -8.32 -17.55 -11.95
N PHE A 579 -7.10 -17.58 -12.52
CA PHE A 579 -6.83 -18.03 -13.90
C PHE A 579 -6.09 -19.38 -14.05
N ILE A 580 -5.72 -20.03 -12.95
CA ILE A 580 -5.29 -21.45 -12.87
C ILE A 580 -6.37 -22.16 -12.09
#